data_AF-A0A9E1XM83-F1
#
_entry.id   AF-A0A9E1XM83-F1
#
_cell.length_a   1.000
_cell.length_b   1.000
_cell.length_c   1.000
_cell.angle_alpha   90.00
_cell.angle_beta   90.00
_cell.angle_gamma   90.00
#
_symmetry.space_group_name_H-M   'P 1'
#
loop_
_entity.id
_entity.type
_entity.pdbx_description
1 polymer ?
#
loop_
_entity_poly.entity_id
_entity_poly.type
_entity_poly.pdbx_seq_one_letter_code
_entity_poly.pdbx_strand_id
1 'polypeptide(L)'
;QARKNRDKRLKPSAEKLALLDWEIFITNVPSQIWTDSMVCQVYGFRWPIEVLFKTWKSYLQLASLPQSASETQAICLALARILNATTFHAKVWYAVKHGLQQRGTHASILKTMSAFVAPCADRLLRMADEAPEALLEILTKHCSYEKRRRLSHGAIFDSYADLTENRPERHSTRHATNAGGGACILA
;
A
#
# COMPACT_ATOMS: atom_id res chain seq x y z
N GLN A 1 0.92 20.78 1.95
CA GLN A 1 2.34 20.70 2.41
C GLN A 1 3.18 21.88 1.90
N ALA A 2 2.98 22.37 0.68
CA ALA A 2 3.70 23.53 0.13
C ALA A 2 3.54 24.83 0.93
N ARG A 3 2.35 25.08 1.50
CA ARG A 3 2.09 26.24 2.39
C ARG A 3 2.93 26.26 3.67
N LYS A 4 3.45 25.11 4.14
CA LYS A 4 4.35 25.05 5.31
C LYS A 4 5.81 25.38 4.96
N ASN A 5 6.09 25.67 3.67
CA ASN A 5 7.39 25.96 3.10
C ASN A 5 8.56 25.20 3.73
N ARG A 6 8.51 23.87 3.66
CA ARG A 6 9.46 22.97 4.35
C ARG A 6 10.89 23.12 3.82
N ASP A 7 11.05 23.55 2.56
CA ASP A 7 12.34 23.92 1.97
C ASP A 7 12.38 25.43 1.74
N LYS A 8 13.07 26.14 2.64
CA LYS A 8 13.15 27.62 2.65
C LYS A 8 13.80 28.21 1.39
N ARG A 9 14.47 27.40 0.57
CA ARG A 9 15.05 27.82 -0.72
C ARG A 9 13.97 28.05 -1.78
N LEU A 10 12.80 27.45 -1.61
CA LEU A 10 11.68 27.64 -2.51
C LEU A 10 10.81 28.81 -2.01
N LYS A 11 10.50 29.75 -2.92
CA LYS A 11 9.53 30.83 -2.70
C LYS A 11 8.34 30.64 -3.64
N PRO A 12 7.38 29.76 -3.29
CA PRO A 12 6.22 29.54 -4.15
C PRO A 12 5.36 30.81 -4.21
N SER A 13 4.98 31.22 -5.43
CA SER A 13 4.05 32.35 -5.63
C SER A 13 2.64 31.99 -5.14
N ALA A 14 1.82 33.00 -4.86
CA ALA A 14 0.42 32.80 -4.47
C ALA A 14 -0.36 32.02 -5.55
N GLU A 15 -0.12 32.33 -6.82
CA GLU A 15 -0.70 31.61 -7.96
C GLU A 15 -0.30 30.13 -7.99
N LYS A 16 0.98 29.81 -7.77
CA LYS A 16 1.45 28.42 -7.70
C LYS A 16 0.83 27.66 -6.53
N LEU A 17 0.64 28.32 -5.39
CA LEU A 17 -0.06 27.71 -4.25
C LEU A 17 -1.54 27.50 -4.56
N ALA A 18 -2.19 28.42 -5.28
CA ALA A 18 -3.56 28.30 -5.71
C ALA A 18 -3.73 27.10 -6.66
N LEU A 19 -2.84 26.91 -7.63
CA LEU A 19 -2.88 25.75 -8.54
C LEU A 19 -2.68 24.41 -7.81
N LEU A 20 -1.87 24.39 -6.74
CA LEU A 20 -1.64 23.18 -5.93
C LEU A 20 -2.83 22.78 -5.05
N ASP A 21 -3.87 23.63 -4.95
CA ASP A 21 -5.09 23.32 -4.20
C ASP A 21 -6.13 22.57 -5.07
N TRP A 22 -5.84 22.33 -6.36
CA TRP A 22 -6.75 21.65 -7.29
C TRP A 22 -6.31 20.21 -7.54
N GLU A 23 -7.27 19.29 -7.49
CA GLU A 23 -7.13 17.92 -7.97
C GLU A 23 -8.19 17.71 -9.06
N ILE A 24 -7.74 17.38 -10.28
CA ILE A 24 -8.62 17.15 -11.43
C ILE A 24 -8.64 15.65 -11.74
N PHE A 25 -9.83 15.06 -11.74
CA PHE A 25 -10.02 13.65 -12.07
C PHE A 25 -10.88 13.54 -13.33
N ILE A 26 -10.42 12.70 -14.26
CA ILE A 26 -11.15 12.36 -15.48
C ILE A 26 -11.51 10.88 -15.37
N THR A 27 -12.79 10.55 -15.53
CA THR A 27 -13.27 9.18 -15.44
C THR A 27 -14.36 8.91 -16.47
N ASN A 28 -14.38 7.69 -16.99
CA ASN A 28 -15.46 7.20 -17.83
C ASN A 28 -16.62 6.63 -17.00
N VAL A 29 -16.53 6.64 -15.67
CA VAL A 29 -17.57 6.13 -14.78
C VAL A 29 -18.62 7.22 -14.58
N PRO A 30 -19.91 6.96 -14.87
CA PRO A 30 -20.97 7.94 -14.69
C PRO A 30 -21.12 8.36 -13.22
N SER A 31 -21.53 9.62 -13.00
CA SER A 31 -21.74 10.20 -11.66
C SER A 31 -22.85 9.52 -10.86
N GLN A 32 -23.73 8.75 -11.51
CA GLN A 32 -24.72 7.90 -10.85
C GLN A 32 -24.09 6.68 -10.15
N ILE A 33 -22.90 6.25 -10.59
CA ILE A 33 -22.16 5.12 -10.01
C ILE A 33 -21.17 5.62 -8.96
N TRP A 34 -20.38 6.65 -9.30
CA TRP A 34 -19.39 7.22 -8.38
C TRP A 34 -19.74 8.66 -8.01
N THR A 35 -19.87 8.91 -6.71
CA THR A 35 -19.87 10.28 -6.19
C THR A 35 -18.46 10.87 -6.29
N ASP A 36 -18.35 12.20 -6.30
CA ASP A 36 -17.04 12.90 -6.33
C ASP A 36 -16.09 12.39 -5.23
N SER A 37 -16.63 12.15 -4.03
CA SER A 37 -15.87 11.60 -2.90
C SER A 37 -15.34 10.18 -3.13
N MET A 38 -16.04 9.37 -3.94
CA MET A 38 -15.60 8.03 -4.30
C MET A 38 -14.49 8.08 -5.34
N VAL A 39 -14.54 9.03 -6.28
CA VAL A 39 -13.48 9.22 -7.28
C VAL A 39 -12.15 9.53 -6.60
N CYS A 40 -12.15 10.43 -5.61
CA CYS A 40 -10.96 10.72 -4.81
C CYS A 40 -10.43 9.47 -4.07
N GLN A 41 -11.32 8.65 -3.51
CA GLN A 41 -10.93 7.44 -2.79
C GLN A 41 -10.34 6.38 -3.73
N VAL A 42 -10.98 6.14 -4.88
CA VAL A 42 -10.52 5.20 -5.90
C VAL A 42 -9.17 5.65 -6.45
N TYR A 43 -8.99 6.94 -6.74
CA TYR A 43 -7.69 7.46 -7.15
C TYR A 43 -6.63 7.25 -6.06
N GLY A 44 -7.02 7.31 -4.78
CA GLY A 44 -6.18 6.96 -3.64
C GLY A 44 -5.58 5.55 -3.71
N PHE A 45 -6.25 4.59 -4.36
CA PHE A 45 -5.75 3.21 -4.55
C PHE A 45 -4.56 3.08 -5.50
N ARG A 46 -4.21 4.16 -6.21
CA ARG A 46 -2.91 4.29 -6.90
C ARG A 46 -1.73 4.11 -5.93
N TRP A 47 -1.85 4.62 -4.69
CA TRP A 47 -0.76 4.58 -3.70
C TRP A 47 -0.36 3.16 -3.27
N PRO A 48 -1.28 2.24 -2.91
CA PRO A 48 -0.95 0.84 -2.66
C PRO A 48 -0.11 0.20 -3.76
N ILE A 49 -0.45 0.43 -5.02
CA ILE A 49 0.28 -0.08 -6.19
C ILE A 49 1.70 0.51 -6.24
N GLU A 50 1.87 1.81 -5.98
CA GLU A 50 3.20 2.41 -5.89
C GLU A 50 4.04 1.82 -4.75
N VAL A 51 3.45 1.58 -3.58
CA VAL A 51 4.13 0.96 -2.44
C VAL A 51 4.54 -0.48 -2.77
N LEU A 52 3.68 -1.22 -3.46
CA LEU A 52 3.98 -2.56 -3.97
C LEU A 52 5.19 -2.54 -4.91
N PHE A 53 5.16 -1.72 -5.96
CA PHE A 53 6.27 -1.61 -6.91
C PHE A 53 7.54 -1.06 -6.28
N LYS A 54 7.44 -0.13 -5.33
CA LYS A 54 8.59 0.35 -4.56
C LYS A 54 9.24 -0.81 -3.79
N THR A 55 8.43 -1.62 -3.11
CA THR A 55 8.91 -2.78 -2.36
C THR A 55 9.59 -3.78 -3.29
N TRP A 56 8.96 -4.10 -4.42
CA TRP A 56 9.52 -5.03 -5.41
C TRP A 56 10.84 -4.53 -5.99
N LYS A 57 10.92 -3.26 -6.40
CA LYS A 57 12.18 -2.69 -6.91
C LYS A 57 13.29 -2.68 -5.86
N SER A 58 12.96 -2.36 -4.61
CA SER A 58 13.95 -2.30 -3.53
C SER A 58 14.53 -3.67 -3.15
N TYR A 59 13.72 -4.72 -3.13
CA TYR A 59 14.13 -6.00 -2.54
C TYR A 59 14.31 -7.14 -3.54
N LEU A 60 13.66 -7.09 -4.71
CA LEU A 60 13.79 -8.14 -5.73
C LEU A 60 14.91 -7.86 -6.73
N GLN A 61 15.58 -6.71 -6.61
CA GLN A 61 16.67 -6.30 -7.50
C GLN A 61 16.32 -6.38 -9.00
N LEU A 62 15.04 -6.19 -9.36
CA LEU A 62 14.56 -6.33 -10.75
C LEU A 62 15.30 -5.42 -11.74
N ALA A 63 15.85 -4.31 -11.25
CA ALA A 63 16.63 -3.36 -12.06
C ALA A 63 18.12 -3.74 -12.20
N SER A 64 18.61 -4.74 -11.47
CA SER A 64 20.01 -5.20 -11.50
C SER A 64 20.05 -6.61 -12.08
N LEU A 65 20.29 -6.69 -13.39
CA LEU A 65 20.55 -7.93 -14.11
C LEU A 65 22.07 -8.05 -14.35
N PRO A 66 22.65 -9.26 -14.30
CA PRO A 66 24.06 -9.45 -14.64
C PRO A 66 24.34 -8.94 -16.05
N GLN A 67 25.40 -8.15 -16.21
CA GLN A 67 25.73 -7.53 -17.49
C GLN A 67 26.10 -8.56 -18.58
N SER A 68 26.53 -9.76 -18.17
CA SER A 68 26.86 -10.88 -19.04
C SER A 68 25.70 -11.86 -19.28
N ALA A 69 24.50 -11.59 -18.75
CA ALA A 69 23.36 -12.47 -18.94
C ALA A 69 22.85 -12.41 -20.40
N SER A 70 22.60 -13.58 -21.00
CA SER A 70 21.85 -13.65 -22.25
C SER A 70 20.41 -13.16 -22.05
N GLU A 71 19.72 -12.83 -23.14
CA GLU A 71 18.30 -12.43 -23.09
C GLU A 71 17.45 -13.48 -22.36
N THR A 72 17.64 -14.76 -22.68
CA THR A 72 16.94 -15.86 -21.99
C THR A 72 17.25 -15.90 -20.50
N GLN A 73 18.52 -15.74 -20.11
CA GLN A 73 18.92 -15.72 -18.70
C GLN A 73 18.31 -14.52 -17.96
N ALA A 74 18.27 -13.35 -18.60
CA ALA A 74 17.66 -12.15 -18.06
C ALA A 74 16.14 -12.35 -17.83
N ILE A 75 15.43 -12.92 -18.81
CA ILE A 75 14.00 -13.23 -18.69
C ILE A 75 13.76 -14.26 -17.58
N CYS A 76 14.51 -15.37 -17.56
CA CYS A 76 14.38 -16.40 -16.53
C CYS A 76 14.63 -15.83 -15.12
N LEU A 77 15.66 -15.00 -14.96
CA LEU A 77 15.97 -14.36 -13.68
C LEU A 77 14.89 -13.37 -13.24
N ALA A 78 14.37 -12.57 -14.17
CA ALA A 78 13.27 -11.65 -13.89
C ALA A 78 12.00 -12.40 -13.46
N LEU A 79 11.63 -13.46 -14.17
CA LEU A 79 10.48 -14.32 -13.83
C LEU A 79 10.68 -15.01 -12.47
N ALA A 80 11.87 -15.54 -12.18
CA ALA A 80 12.17 -16.15 -10.88
C ALA A 80 12.03 -15.14 -9.73
N ARG A 81 12.48 -13.90 -9.93
CA ARG A 81 12.31 -12.82 -8.94
C ARG A 81 10.84 -12.44 -8.74
N ILE A 82 10.06 -12.37 -9.82
CA ILE A 82 8.60 -12.13 -9.73
C ILE A 82 7.92 -13.28 -9.00
N LEU A 83 8.28 -14.53 -9.31
CA LEU A 83 7.76 -15.73 -8.64
C LEU A 83 8.07 -15.73 -7.14
N ASN A 84 9.28 -15.33 -6.74
CA ASN A 84 9.64 -15.17 -5.34
C ASN A 84 8.79 -14.08 -4.67
N ALA A 85 8.53 -12.98 -5.37
CA ALA A 85 7.68 -11.90 -4.87
C ALA A 85 6.24 -12.35 -4.63
N THR A 86 5.65 -13.06 -5.60
CA THR A 86 4.28 -13.58 -5.47
C THR A 86 4.19 -14.64 -4.39
N THR A 87 5.22 -15.48 -4.25
CA THR A 87 5.32 -16.47 -3.16
C THR A 87 5.40 -15.80 -1.78
N PHE A 88 6.23 -14.77 -1.63
CA PHE A 88 6.27 -13.96 -0.39
C PHE A 88 4.90 -13.35 -0.09
N HIS A 89 4.23 -12.81 -1.10
CA HIS A 89 2.91 -12.22 -0.93
C HIS A 89 1.87 -13.23 -0.43
N ALA A 90 1.80 -14.40 -1.07
CA ALA A 90 0.84 -15.42 -0.73
C ALA A 90 1.11 -16.04 0.65
N LYS A 91 2.38 -16.36 0.96
CA LYS A 91 2.73 -17.14 2.17
C LYS A 91 3.03 -16.29 3.39
N VAL A 92 3.67 -15.12 3.21
CA VAL A 92 4.15 -14.30 4.33
C VAL A 92 3.28 -13.06 4.49
N TRP A 93 3.10 -12.27 3.43
CA TRP A 93 2.44 -10.97 3.54
C TRP A 93 1.00 -11.11 4.05
N TYR A 94 0.22 -12.05 3.50
CA TYR A 94 -1.17 -12.24 3.94
C TYR A 94 -1.26 -12.61 5.42
N ALA A 95 -0.44 -13.56 5.88
CA ALA A 95 -0.40 -13.99 7.28
C ALA A 95 0.02 -12.85 8.22
N VAL A 96 1.10 -12.14 7.88
CA VAL A 96 1.59 -11.00 8.69
C VAL A 96 0.56 -9.88 8.72
N LYS A 97 -0.04 -9.54 7.57
CA LYS A 97 -1.07 -8.49 7.47
C LYS A 97 -2.26 -8.80 8.36
N HIS A 98 -2.80 -10.02 8.25
CA HIS A 98 -3.95 -10.45 9.03
C HIS A 98 -3.63 -10.53 10.53
N GLY A 99 -2.51 -11.15 10.91
CA GLY A 99 -2.11 -11.25 12.32
C GLY A 99 -1.90 -9.89 12.99
N LEU A 100 -1.32 -8.92 12.28
CA LEU A 100 -1.17 -7.55 12.77
C LEU A 100 -2.52 -6.82 12.86
N GLN A 101 -3.40 -7.01 11.87
CA GLN A 101 -4.73 -6.41 11.86
C GLN A 101 -5.58 -6.88 13.05
N GLN A 102 -5.50 -8.15 13.42
CA GLN A 102 -6.16 -8.70 14.61
C GLN A 102 -5.66 -8.05 15.91
N ARG A 103 -4.42 -7.55 15.95
CA ARG A 103 -3.85 -6.79 17.06
C ARG A 103 -4.12 -5.28 16.96
N GLY A 104 -4.99 -4.85 16.05
CA GLY A 104 -5.35 -3.44 15.86
C GLY A 104 -4.26 -2.58 15.24
N THR A 105 -3.30 -3.19 14.55
CA THR A 105 -2.20 -2.48 13.88
C THR A 105 -2.16 -2.80 12.38
N HIS A 106 -1.69 -1.87 11.57
CA HIS A 106 -1.56 -2.08 10.12
C HIS A 106 -0.13 -2.43 9.75
N ALA A 107 0.05 -3.56 9.07
CA ALA A 107 1.33 -4.02 8.56
C ALA A 107 1.83 -3.11 7.41
N SER A 108 3.14 -2.92 7.35
CA SER A 108 3.85 -2.22 6.28
C SER A 108 4.62 -3.23 5.45
N ILE A 109 4.14 -3.49 4.22
CA ILE A 109 4.76 -4.44 3.30
C ILE A 109 6.25 -4.18 3.07
N LEU A 110 6.65 -2.91 3.02
CA LEU A 110 8.05 -2.54 2.83
C LEU A 110 8.93 -3.02 3.99
N LYS A 111 8.46 -2.83 5.23
CA LYS A 111 9.19 -3.28 6.43
C LYS A 111 9.15 -4.80 6.55
N THR A 112 8.01 -5.43 6.24
CA THR A 112 7.88 -6.89 6.24
C THR A 112 8.85 -7.51 5.24
N MET A 113 8.83 -7.08 3.97
CA MET A 113 9.77 -7.60 2.96
C MET A 113 11.22 -7.40 3.40
N SER A 114 11.55 -6.25 3.99
CA SER A 114 12.89 -6.01 4.52
C SER A 114 13.34 -7.03 5.56
N ALA A 115 12.43 -7.48 6.44
CA ALA A 115 12.72 -8.47 7.47
C ALA A 115 12.92 -9.88 6.88
N PHE A 116 12.18 -10.22 5.82
CA PHE A 116 12.21 -11.54 5.19
C PHE A 116 13.20 -11.67 4.02
N VAL A 117 13.86 -10.59 3.62
CA VAL A 117 15.03 -10.63 2.71
C VAL A 117 16.35 -10.48 3.50
N ALA A 118 16.29 -10.12 4.78
CA ALA A 118 17.45 -10.03 5.64
C ALA A 118 17.98 -11.42 6.06
N PRO A 119 19.23 -11.53 6.55
CA PRO A 119 19.80 -12.80 7.03
C PRO A 119 18.99 -13.49 8.14
N CYS A 120 18.08 -12.77 8.80
CA CYS A 120 17.19 -13.34 9.82
C CYS A 120 15.94 -14.04 9.25
N ALA A 121 15.72 -14.03 7.94
CA ALA A 121 14.52 -14.59 7.30
C ALA A 121 14.26 -16.05 7.71
N ASP A 122 15.28 -16.91 7.65
CA ASP A 122 15.15 -18.33 8.03
C ASP A 122 14.78 -18.52 9.50
N ARG A 123 15.25 -17.62 10.38
CA ARG A 123 14.86 -17.64 11.79
C ARG A 123 13.41 -17.21 11.96
N LEU A 124 12.98 -16.16 11.28
CA LEU A 124 11.59 -15.69 11.32
C LEU A 124 10.62 -16.76 10.81
N LEU A 125 10.99 -17.48 9.74
CA LEU A 125 10.19 -18.58 9.20
C LEU A 125 10.09 -19.74 10.21
N ARG A 126 11.21 -20.17 10.82
CA ARG A 126 11.17 -21.22 11.86
C ARG A 126 10.38 -20.82 13.10
N MET A 127 10.44 -19.54 13.49
CA MET A 127 9.65 -19.03 14.61
C MET A 127 8.15 -19.09 14.39
N ALA A 128 7.68 -19.18 13.13
CA ALA A 128 6.26 -19.34 12.85
C ALA A 128 5.73 -20.66 13.42
N ASP A 129 6.55 -21.71 13.42
CA ASP A 129 6.20 -23.03 13.96
C ASP A 129 6.60 -23.16 15.44
N GLU A 130 7.78 -22.66 15.82
CA GLU A 130 8.34 -22.82 17.18
C GLU A 130 7.69 -21.89 18.22
N ALA A 131 7.40 -20.65 17.85
CA ALA A 131 6.99 -19.59 18.78
C ALA A 131 6.16 -18.50 18.07
N PRO A 132 4.93 -18.84 17.60
CA PRO A 132 4.12 -17.94 16.78
C PRO A 132 3.77 -16.62 17.47
N GLU A 133 3.51 -16.62 18.77
CA GLU A 133 3.20 -15.39 19.52
C GLU A 133 4.41 -14.45 19.64
N ALA A 134 5.60 -15.01 19.90
CA ALA A 134 6.84 -14.22 19.95
C ALA A 134 7.19 -13.65 18.57
N LEU A 135 6.98 -14.43 17.50
CA LEU A 135 7.09 -13.92 16.14
C LEU A 135 6.13 -12.76 15.91
N LEU A 136 4.87 -12.89 16.32
CA LEU A 136 3.86 -11.86 16.10
C LEU A 136 4.17 -10.56 16.87
N GLU A 137 4.78 -10.64 18.05
CA GLU A 137 5.29 -9.48 18.77
C GLU A 137 6.42 -8.76 18.03
N ILE A 138 7.40 -9.52 17.52
CA ILE A 138 8.50 -8.98 16.72
C ILE A 138 7.95 -8.30 15.47
N LEU A 139 7.02 -8.95 14.77
CA LEU A 139 6.39 -8.41 13.57
C LEU A 139 5.57 -7.15 13.90
N THR A 140 4.83 -7.13 15.00
CA THR A 140 4.09 -5.94 15.45
C THR A 140 5.03 -4.76 15.71
N LYS A 141 6.19 -5.02 16.32
CA LYS A 141 7.17 -3.96 16.62
C LYS A 141 7.87 -3.44 15.38
N HIS A 142 8.27 -4.32 14.47
CA HIS A 142 9.18 -3.98 13.37
C HIS A 142 8.50 -3.85 12.01
N CYS A 143 7.37 -4.51 11.80
CA CYS A 143 6.68 -4.53 10.51
C CYS A 143 5.45 -3.61 10.45
N SER A 144 5.04 -2.96 11.55
CA SER A 144 3.90 -2.03 11.53
C SER A 144 4.24 -0.66 10.92
N TYR A 145 3.22 0.01 10.37
CA TYR A 145 3.30 1.43 10.05
C TYR A 145 3.50 2.25 11.33
N GLU A 146 4.15 3.41 11.18
CA GLU A 146 4.14 4.44 12.21
C GLU A 146 2.69 4.89 12.49
N LYS A 147 2.42 5.31 13.74
CA LYS A 147 1.09 5.83 14.10
C LYS A 147 0.75 7.01 13.20
N ARG A 148 -0.38 6.92 12.49
CA ARG A 148 -0.89 7.97 11.59
C ARG A 148 -2.28 8.39 12.03
N ARG A 149 -2.57 9.68 11.88
CA ARG A 149 -3.91 10.25 12.13
C ARG A 149 -4.94 9.81 11.08
N ARG A 150 -4.50 9.48 9.87
CA ARG A 150 -5.35 9.00 8.77
C ARG A 150 -5.12 7.52 8.52
N LEU A 151 -6.19 6.81 8.16
CA LEU A 151 -6.09 5.46 7.62
C LEU A 151 -5.22 5.45 6.37
N SER A 152 -4.50 4.35 6.16
CA SER A 152 -3.74 4.17 4.93
C SER A 152 -4.69 3.85 3.78
N HIS A 153 -4.35 4.25 2.54
CA HIS A 153 -5.13 3.88 1.36
C HIS A 153 -5.29 2.35 1.21
N GLY A 154 -4.32 1.57 1.69
CA GLY A 154 -4.43 0.10 1.74
C GLY A 154 -5.49 -0.36 2.73
N ALA A 155 -5.53 0.21 3.93
CA ALA A 155 -6.58 -0.10 4.91
C ALA A 155 -7.98 0.33 4.43
N ILE A 156 -8.07 1.44 3.70
CA ILE A 156 -9.32 1.86 3.05
C ILE A 156 -9.71 0.83 1.98
N PHE A 157 -8.78 0.42 1.12
CA PHE A 157 -9.01 -0.61 0.10
C PHE A 157 -9.50 -1.92 0.72
N ASP A 158 -8.87 -2.36 1.82
CA ASP A 158 -9.25 -3.58 2.54
C ASP A 158 -10.68 -3.51 3.06
N SER A 159 -11.14 -2.35 3.56
CA SER A 159 -12.54 -2.19 3.97
C SER A 159 -13.53 -2.40 2.82
N TYR A 160 -13.16 -2.12 1.57
CA TYR A 160 -13.98 -2.43 0.40
C TYR A 160 -13.91 -3.92 0.03
N ALA A 161 -12.75 -4.55 0.17
CA ALA A 161 -12.58 -5.98 -0.11
C ALA A 161 -13.31 -6.85 0.92
N ASP A 162 -13.27 -6.50 2.20
CA ASP A 162 -13.97 -7.23 3.28
C ASP A 162 -15.50 -7.15 3.12
N LEU A 163 -16.03 -6.04 2.56
CA LEU A 163 -17.44 -5.90 2.17
C LEU A 163 -17.83 -6.83 1.00
N THR A 164 -16.86 -7.33 0.23
CA THR A 164 -17.12 -8.29 -0.85
C THR A 164 -17.07 -9.75 -0.38
N GLU A 165 -16.29 -10.06 0.66
CA GLU A 165 -16.23 -11.41 1.24
C GLU A 165 -17.39 -11.70 2.21
N ASN A 166 -17.90 -10.70 2.93
CA ASN A 166 -19.06 -10.84 3.82
C ASN A 166 -20.34 -10.25 3.21
N ARG A 167 -20.91 -10.94 2.21
CA ARG A 167 -22.25 -10.59 1.69
C ARG A 167 -23.32 -11.55 2.25
N PRO A 168 -23.98 -11.25 3.39
CA PRO A 168 -25.36 -11.66 3.54
C PRO A 168 -26.18 -10.89 2.50
N GLU A 169 -27.16 -11.54 1.88
CA GLU A 169 -27.99 -10.94 0.84
C GLU A 169 -28.56 -9.59 1.29
N ARG A 170 -28.50 -8.63 0.36
CA ARG A 170 -28.74 -7.18 0.52
C ARG A 170 -29.87 -6.90 1.51
N HIS A 171 -29.70 -5.93 2.41
CA HIS A 171 -30.71 -4.91 2.70
C HIS A 171 -30.04 -3.56 3.06
N SER A 172 -30.61 -2.54 2.43
CA SER A 172 -30.48 -1.07 2.53
C SER A 172 -29.82 -0.38 3.75
N THR A 173 -29.10 0.71 3.40
CA THR A 173 -29.00 2.06 4.03
C THR A 173 -27.96 2.44 5.12
N ARG A 174 -27.20 3.49 4.75
CA ARG A 174 -26.86 4.76 5.45
C ARG A 174 -25.44 4.99 6.02
N HIS A 175 -24.80 5.98 5.37
CA HIS A 175 -24.01 7.13 5.85
C HIS A 175 -22.79 6.95 6.77
N ALA A 176 -21.65 7.43 6.27
CA ALA A 176 -20.66 8.14 7.09
C ALA A 176 -20.19 9.39 6.32
N THR A 177 -20.48 10.56 6.90
CA THR A 177 -20.06 11.89 6.46
C THR A 177 -18.69 12.27 7.03
N ASN A 178 -18.03 13.19 6.31
CA ASN A 178 -16.98 14.14 6.70
C ASN A 178 -15.49 13.70 6.63
N ALA A 179 -14.73 14.29 5.68
CA ALA A 179 -13.73 15.33 5.99
C ALA A 179 -12.83 15.69 4.78
N GLY A 180 -12.72 16.98 4.46
CA GLY A 180 -11.54 17.59 3.82
C GLY A 180 -11.79 18.31 2.50
N GLY A 181 -12.22 19.58 2.57
CA GLY A 181 -12.46 20.43 1.41
C GLY A 181 -11.18 20.72 0.60
N GLY A 182 -11.11 20.10 -0.58
CA GLY A 182 -10.52 20.65 -1.80
C GLY A 182 -11.62 20.64 -2.86
N ALA A 183 -11.64 21.63 -3.75
CA ALA A 183 -12.60 21.64 -4.85
C ALA A 183 -12.25 20.50 -5.81
N CYS A 184 -13.08 19.46 -5.83
CA CYS A 184 -12.95 18.34 -6.76
C CYS A 184 -13.83 18.65 -7.97
N ILE A 185 -13.23 18.78 -9.16
CA ILE A 185 -13.98 18.90 -10.40
C ILE A 185 -13.91 17.56 -11.11
N LEU A 186 -15.09 16.99 -11.36
CA LEU A 186 -15.27 15.81 -12.19
C LEU A 186 -15.57 16.28 -13.63
N ALA A 187 -14.84 15.76 -14.60
CA ALA A 187 -15.06 15.97 -16.03
C ALA A 187 -15.35 14.65 -16.74
#